data_AF-A0A847XBN6-F1
#
_entry.id   AF-A0A847XBN6-F1
#
_cell.length_a   1.000
_cell.length_b   1.000
_cell.length_c   1.000
_cell.angle_alpha   90.00
_cell.angle_beta   90.00
_cell.angle_gamma   90.00
#
_symmetry.space_group_name_H-M   'P 1'
#
loop_
_entity.id
_entity.type
_entity.pdbx_description
1 polymer ?
#
loop_
_entity_poly.entity_id
_entity_poly.type
_entity_poly.pdbx_seq_one_letter_code
_entity_poly.pdbx_strand_id
1 'polypeptide(L)'
;MIKIQTMADVHALEADEHLPPFYVEEVKSQFLIWYEAENEGESLDKFSLPSYSCIYHFDKEDMKVLIDRMNALEFVDVEKTDGKKYFRIGLMQDHQMSIIYFLEGTLPRKTERWLES
;
A
#
# COMPACT_ATOMS: atom_id res chain seq x y z
N MET A 1 -6.47 -1.91 -8.99
CA MET A 1 -6.21 -1.65 -7.56
C MET A 1 -6.64 -2.84 -6.75
N ILE A 2 -5.72 -3.44 -6.00
CA ILE A 2 -6.02 -4.49 -5.02
C ILE A 2 -6.11 -3.82 -3.66
N LYS A 3 -7.25 -3.98 -2.98
CA LYS A 3 -7.46 -3.50 -1.62
C LYS A 3 -7.09 -4.63 -0.65
N ILE A 4 -6.28 -4.31 0.34
CA ILE A 4 -5.80 -5.25 1.35
C ILE A 4 -6.40 -4.84 2.67
N GLN A 5 -7.29 -5.66 3.20
CA GLN A 5 -7.99 -5.40 4.48
C GLN A 5 -7.84 -6.53 5.48
N THR A 6 -7.56 -7.74 5.02
CA THR A 6 -7.48 -8.96 5.83
C THR A 6 -6.20 -9.71 5.54
N MET A 7 -5.84 -10.64 6.43
CA MET A 7 -4.71 -11.54 6.19
C MET A 7 -4.91 -12.41 4.93
N ALA A 8 -6.17 -12.73 4.58
CA ALA A 8 -6.47 -13.44 3.34
C ALA A 8 -6.09 -12.63 2.08
N ASP A 9 -6.28 -11.31 2.12
CA ASP A 9 -5.87 -10.42 1.01
C ASP A 9 -4.33 -10.35 0.91
N VAL A 10 -3.64 -10.35 2.05
CA VAL A 10 -2.16 -10.44 2.08
C VAL A 10 -1.69 -11.75 1.43
N HIS A 11 -2.31 -12.88 1.78
CA HIS A 11 -1.97 -14.17 1.17
C HIS A 11 -2.30 -14.22 -0.33
N ALA A 12 -3.37 -13.55 -0.77
CA ALA A 12 -3.67 -13.41 -2.19
C ALA A 12 -2.58 -12.61 -2.93
N LEU A 13 -2.01 -11.59 -2.29
CA LEU A 13 -0.88 -10.83 -2.82
C LEU A 13 0.42 -11.66 -2.85
N GLU A 14 0.68 -12.46 -1.81
CA GLU A 14 1.81 -13.41 -1.76
C GLU A 14 1.75 -14.48 -2.85
N ALA A 15 0.55 -14.86 -3.28
CA ALA A 15 0.35 -15.83 -4.35
C ALA A 15 0.58 -15.26 -5.76
N ASP A 16 0.72 -13.93 -5.93
CA ASP A 16 1.04 -13.33 -7.22
C ASP A 16 2.54 -13.42 -7.51
N GLU A 17 2.91 -14.39 -8.35
CA GLU A 17 4.30 -14.66 -8.75
C GLU A 17 4.97 -13.49 -9.51
N HIS A 18 4.21 -12.49 -9.98
CA HIS A 18 4.78 -11.31 -10.63
C HIS A 18 5.31 -10.29 -9.62
N LEU A 19 4.82 -10.32 -8.38
CA LEU A 19 5.24 -9.39 -7.35
C LEU A 19 6.54 -9.85 -6.70
N PRO A 20 7.54 -8.96 -6.57
CA PRO A 20 8.77 -9.30 -5.88
C PRO A 20 8.51 -9.63 -4.40
N PRO A 21 9.13 -10.69 -3.84
CA PRO A 21 8.89 -11.10 -2.44
C PRO A 21 9.15 -9.97 -1.43
N PHE A 22 10.23 -9.20 -1.61
CA PHE A 22 10.56 -8.09 -0.71
C PHE A 22 9.44 -7.05 -0.63
N TYR A 23 8.75 -6.79 -1.73
CA TYR A 23 7.66 -5.80 -1.79
C TYR A 23 6.42 -6.31 -1.05
N VAL A 24 6.08 -7.59 -1.24
CA VAL A 24 4.95 -8.22 -0.57
C VAL A 24 5.19 -8.30 0.95
N GLU A 25 6.42 -8.62 1.37
CA GLU A 25 6.78 -8.65 2.78
C GLU A 25 6.65 -7.27 3.46
N GLU A 26 6.92 -6.17 2.74
CA GLU A 26 6.69 -4.82 3.29
C GLU A 26 5.21 -4.47 3.44
N VAL A 27 4.39 -4.86 2.47
CA VAL A 27 2.93 -4.69 2.55
C VAL A 27 2.36 -5.50 3.73
N LYS A 28 2.83 -6.74 3.91
CA LYS A 28 2.48 -7.60 5.04
C LYS A 28 2.94 -7.02 6.37
N SER A 29 4.17 -6.53 6.45
CA SER A 29 4.70 -5.91 7.67
C SER A 29 3.87 -4.70 8.06
N GLN A 30 3.47 -3.87 7.10
CA GLN A 30 2.55 -2.76 7.33
C GLN A 30 1.18 -3.21 7.84
N PHE A 31 0.63 -4.29 7.30
CA PHE A 31 -0.63 -4.88 7.77
C PHE A 31 -0.52 -5.37 9.22
N LEU A 32 0.56 -6.07 9.57
CA LEU A 32 0.80 -6.57 10.92
C LEU A 32 0.98 -5.44 11.93
N ILE A 33 1.67 -4.35 11.55
CA ILE A 33 1.79 -3.15 12.39
C ILE A 33 0.41 -2.57 12.71
N TRP A 34 -0.49 -2.50 11.72
CA TRP A 34 -1.85 -2.01 11.93
C TRP A 34 -2.70 -2.97 12.76
N TYR A 35 -2.55 -4.28 12.56
CA TYR A 35 -3.17 -5.27 13.44
C TYR A 35 -2.73 -5.08 14.90
N GLU A 36 -1.43 -4.98 15.17
CA GLU A 36 -0.90 -4.79 16.52
C GLU A 36 -1.42 -3.50 17.19
N ALA A 37 -1.63 -2.45 16.40
CA ALA A 37 -2.11 -1.16 16.90
C ALA A 37 -3.63 -1.10 17.13
N GLU A 38 -4.43 -1.73 16.26
CA GLU A 38 -5.87 -1.50 16.18
C GLU A 38 -6.73 -2.71 16.59
N ASN A 39 -6.14 -3.89 16.84
CA ASN A 39 -6.94 -5.06 17.22
C ASN A 39 -7.66 -4.85 18.57
N GLU A 40 -8.90 -5.31 18.65
CA GLU A 40 -9.70 -5.28 19.88
C GLU A 40 -9.71 -6.64 20.60
N GLY A 41 -8.64 -7.43 20.42
CA GLY A 41 -8.47 -8.76 20.99
C GLY A 41 -8.93 -9.91 20.08
N GLU A 42 -9.38 -9.64 18.86
CA GLU A 42 -9.54 -10.67 17.83
C GLU A 42 -8.19 -11.28 17.39
N SER A 43 -8.27 -12.51 16.88
CA SER A 43 -7.14 -13.17 16.22
C SER A 43 -6.86 -12.54 14.86
N LEU A 44 -5.61 -12.60 14.39
CA LEU A 44 -5.17 -12.13 13.07
C LEU A 44 -6.09 -12.61 11.91
N ASP A 45 -6.51 -13.87 11.92
CA ASP A 45 -7.38 -14.44 10.87
C ASP A 45 -8.79 -13.82 10.82
N LYS A 46 -9.21 -13.13 11.90
CA LYS A 46 -10.51 -12.47 12.02
C LYS A 46 -10.40 -10.95 11.94
N PHE A 47 -9.19 -10.41 11.97
CA PHE A 47 -8.96 -8.99 11.88
C PHE A 47 -9.25 -8.47 10.48
N SER A 48 -9.87 -7.29 10.44
CA SER A 48 -10.01 -6.50 9.22
C SER A 48 -9.68 -5.06 9.55
N LEU A 49 -8.94 -4.40 8.66
CA LEU A 49 -8.71 -2.98 8.78
C LEU A 49 -10.04 -2.20 8.78
N PRO A 50 -10.13 -1.09 9.55
CA PRO A 50 -11.28 -0.20 9.53
C PRO A 50 -11.66 0.21 8.11
N SER A 51 -12.95 0.47 7.87
CA SER A 51 -13.44 0.70 6.50
C SER A 51 -12.79 1.88 5.77
N TYR A 52 -12.20 2.84 6.50
CA TYR A 52 -11.53 4.02 5.93
C TYR A 52 -9.99 4.02 6.07
N SER A 53 -9.41 3.03 6.77
CA SER A 53 -7.97 2.76 6.79
C SER A 53 -7.67 1.56 5.90
N CYS A 54 -6.97 1.76 4.79
CA CYS A 54 -6.80 0.71 3.79
C CYS A 54 -5.38 0.71 3.25
N ILE A 55 -4.86 -0.50 3.02
CA ILE A 55 -3.64 -0.68 2.24
C ILE A 55 -4.08 -1.01 0.81
N TYR A 56 -3.45 -0.35 -0.17
CA TYR A 56 -3.73 -0.57 -1.59
C TYR A 56 -2.46 -0.95 -2.32
N HIS A 57 -2.53 -2.00 -3.14
CA HIS A 57 -1.57 -2.24 -4.20
C HIS A 57 -2.10 -1.63 -5.50
N PHE A 58 -1.31 -0.75 -6.10
CA PHE A 58 -1.64 -0.05 -7.33
C PHE A 58 -1.02 -0.73 -8.55
N ASP A 59 -1.84 -0.83 -9.59
CA ASP A 59 -1.47 -1.18 -10.95
C ASP A 59 -1.52 0.05 -11.87
N LYS A 60 -1.11 -0.16 -13.12
CA LYS A 60 -1.00 0.90 -14.14
C LYS A 60 -2.32 1.67 -14.36
N GLU A 61 -3.45 1.02 -14.14
CA GLU A 61 -4.78 1.59 -14.34
C GLU A 61 -5.22 2.52 -13.19
N ASP A 62 -4.55 2.44 -12.04
CA ASP A 62 -4.99 3.11 -10.81
C ASP A 62 -4.45 4.54 -10.65
N MET A 63 -3.64 5.00 -11.60
CA MET A 63 -3.06 6.35 -11.59
C MET A 63 -4.09 7.45 -11.32
N LYS A 64 -5.30 7.29 -11.85
CA LYS A 64 -6.37 8.29 -11.68
C LYS A 64 -6.73 8.49 -10.21
N VAL A 65 -6.71 7.44 -9.40
CA VAL A 65 -6.99 7.51 -7.96
C VAL A 65 -5.97 8.39 -7.24
N LEU A 66 -4.70 8.27 -7.60
CA LEU A 66 -3.64 9.11 -7.03
C LEU A 66 -3.84 10.58 -7.39
N ILE A 67 -4.20 10.89 -8.63
CA ILE A 67 -4.46 12.26 -9.09
C ILE A 67 -5.66 12.86 -8.34
N ASP A 68 -6.77 12.11 -8.27
CA ASP A 68 -8.01 12.55 -7.63
C ASP A 68 -7.81 12.79 -6.11
N ARG A 69 -6.83 12.11 -5.50
CA ARG A 69 -6.51 12.19 -4.08
C ARG A 69 -5.23 12.97 -3.76
N MET A 70 -4.69 13.71 -4.72
CA MET A 70 -3.42 14.44 -4.54
C MET A 70 -3.45 15.44 -3.37
N ASN A 71 -4.60 16.05 -3.09
CA ASN A 71 -4.76 16.97 -1.94
C ASN A 71 -4.81 16.27 -0.58
N ALA A 72 -4.98 14.95 -0.57
CA ALA A 72 -4.98 14.12 0.63
C ALA A 72 -3.60 13.49 0.90
N LEU A 73 -2.59 13.81 0.09
CA LEU A 73 -1.25 13.25 0.23
C LEU A 73 -0.57 13.80 1.48
N GLU A 74 -0.24 12.90 2.41
CA GLU A 74 0.48 13.22 3.65
C GLU A 74 1.98 13.02 3.46
N PHE A 75 2.37 11.88 2.87
CA PHE A 75 3.76 11.54 2.65
C PHE A 75 3.94 10.66 1.41
N VAL A 76 5.17 10.69 0.88
CA VAL A 76 5.66 9.75 -0.13
C VAL A 76 7.02 9.25 0.32
N ASP A 77 7.11 7.95 0.58
CA ASP A 77 8.35 7.24 0.82
C ASP A 77 8.74 6.45 -0.43
N VAL A 78 10.03 6.44 -0.73
CA VAL A 78 10.58 5.69 -1.85
C VAL A 78 11.70 4.81 -1.33
N GLU A 79 11.48 3.51 -1.42
CA GLU A 79 12.36 2.51 -0.85
C GLU A 79 13.05 1.71 -1.94
N LYS A 80 14.32 1.35 -1.69
CA LYS A 80 15.19 0.64 -2.64
C LYS A 80 15.82 -0.57 -1.98
N THR A 81 15.46 -1.75 -2.48
CA THR A 81 15.97 -3.04 -2.01
C THR A 81 16.42 -3.87 -3.21
N ASP A 82 17.65 -4.37 -3.19
CA ASP A 82 18.23 -5.21 -4.25
C ASP A 82 18.12 -4.65 -5.68
N GLY A 83 18.28 -3.33 -5.82
CA GLY A 83 18.18 -2.63 -7.11
C GLY A 83 16.75 -2.52 -7.66
N LYS A 84 15.75 -2.97 -6.90
CA LYS A 84 14.33 -2.75 -7.16
C LYS A 84 13.83 -1.63 -6.26
N LYS A 85 12.85 -0.88 -6.76
CA LYS A 85 12.31 0.30 -6.08
C LYS A 85 10.80 0.19 -5.97
N TYR A 86 10.26 0.63 -4.84
CA TYR A 86 8.82 0.78 -4.66
C TYR A 86 8.50 2.11 -3.99
N PHE A 87 7.24 2.52 -4.13
CA PHE A 87 6.69 3.72 -3.54
C PHE A 87 5.68 3.32 -2.48
N ARG A 88 5.67 4.07 -1.38
CA ARG A 88 4.69 3.99 -0.29
C ARG A 88 4.14 5.39 -0.05
N ILE A 89 2.87 5.60 -0.34
CA ILE A 89 2.21 6.91 -0.27
C ILE A 89 1.18 6.87 0.86
N GLY A 90 1.32 7.75 1.83
CA GLY A 90 0.30 7.99 2.84
C GLY A 90 -0.74 8.99 2.35
N LEU A 91 -2.01 8.62 2.42
CA LEU A 91 -3.14 9.50 2.17
C LEU A 91 -3.96 9.70 3.44
N MET A 92 -4.10 10.94 3.89
CA MET A 92 -4.95 11.32 5.02
C MET A 92 -6.35 11.73 4.55
N GLN A 93 -7.38 10.99 4.95
CA GLN A 93 -8.79 11.32 4.66
C GLN A 93 -9.62 11.21 5.94
N ASP A 94 -10.32 12.28 6.30
CA ASP A 94 -11.21 12.32 7.47
C ASP A 94 -10.57 11.79 8.77
N HIS A 95 -9.29 12.13 9.01
CA HIS A 95 -8.46 11.67 10.13
C HIS A 95 -8.08 10.17 10.10
N GLN A 96 -8.27 9.49 8.97
CA GLN A 96 -7.80 8.13 8.76
C GLN A 96 -6.71 8.08 7.68
N MET A 97 -5.72 7.22 7.91
CA MET A 97 -4.60 7.01 7.01
C MET A 97 -4.88 5.81 6.10
N SER A 98 -4.80 6.02 4.79
CA SER A 98 -4.67 4.95 3.80
C SER A 98 -3.24 4.94 3.26
N ILE A 99 -2.73 3.75 2.93
CA ILE A 99 -1.39 3.61 2.35
C ILE A 99 -1.50 2.97 0.98
N ILE A 100 -0.89 3.60 -0.01
CA ILE A 100 -0.77 3.08 -1.37
C ILE A 100 0.65 2.59 -1.58
N TYR A 101 0.78 1.36 -2.11
CA TYR A 101 2.03 0.78 -2.53
C TYR A 101 2.02 0.54 -4.05
N PHE A 102 3.13 0.78 -4.73
CA PHE A 102 3.38 0.30 -6.10
C PHE A 102 4.87 0.17 -6.41
N LEU A 103 5.19 -0.67 -7.39
CA LEU A 103 6.55 -0.88 -7.88
C LEU A 103 6.96 0.21 -8.89
N GLU A 104 8.26 0.47 -8.99
CA GLU A 104 8.80 1.29 -10.09
C GLU A 104 8.37 0.76 -11.46
N GLY A 105 7.98 1.67 -12.34
CA GLY A 105 7.47 1.36 -13.67
C GLY A 105 5.97 1.04 -13.71
N THR A 106 5.28 1.06 -12.58
CA THR A 106 3.82 0.98 -12.53
C THR A 106 3.19 2.28 -13.06
N LEU A 107 3.69 3.44 -12.66
CA LEU A 107 3.16 4.72 -13.10
C LEU A 107 3.99 5.32 -14.23
N PRO A 108 3.45 6.27 -15.02
CA PRO A 108 4.26 6.97 -16.01
C PRO A 108 5.49 7.61 -15.36
N ARG A 109 6.65 7.46 -15.99
CA ARG A 109 7.94 7.96 -15.47
C ARG A 109 7.92 9.42 -14.99
N LYS A 110 7.12 10.29 -15.62
CA LYS A 110 6.98 11.69 -15.20
C LYS A 110 6.34 11.79 -13.81
N THR A 111 5.34 10.95 -13.53
CA THR A 111 4.64 10.87 -12.24
C THR A 111 5.56 10.31 -11.17
N GLU A 112 6.26 9.21 -11.45
CA GLU A 112 7.19 8.62 -10.48
C GLU A 112 8.31 9.59 -10.10
N ARG A 113 8.87 10.33 -11.07
CA ARG A 113 9.88 11.36 -10.76
C ARG A 113 9.31 12.53 -9.96
N TRP A 114 8.06 12.90 -10.21
CA TRP A 114 7.40 13.96 -9.44
C TRP A 114 7.20 13.54 -7.98
N LEU A 115 6.87 12.27 -7.73
CA LEU A 115 6.75 11.69 -6.39
C LEU A 115 8.08 11.59 -5.63
N GLU A 116 9.21 11.53 -6.34
CA GLU A 116 10.56 11.54 -5.76
C GLU A 116 11.09 12.96 -5.44
N SER A 117 10.35 14.02 -5.78
CA SER A 117 10.79 15.42 -5.70
C SER A 117 10.41 16.07 -4.38
#